data_AF-A0A2D5HC61-F1
#
_entry.id   AF-A0A2D5HC61-F1
#
_cell.length_a   1.000
_cell.length_b   1.000
_cell.length_c   1.000
_cell.angle_alpha   90.00
_cell.angle_beta   90.00
_cell.angle_gamma   90.00
#
_symmetry.space_group_name_H-M   'P 1'
#
loop_
_entity.id
_entity.type
_entity.pdbx_description
1 polymer ?
#
loop_
_entity_poly.entity_id
_entity_poly.type
_entity_poly.pdbx_seq_one_letter_code
_entity_poly.pdbx_strand_id
1 'polypeptide(L)'
;MAEQGMIENRTFAEIEIGDTARIIRTLNEQDIQLFALVSGDVNPAHMDADYAATDMFRRVIAHGMWGGGLISAVLGTELPGPGAIYLSQSLRFIRPVGLGDTITASVTVTEKRPEHHIVVFDCRCLNQDGDLVISGQAEVKAPTEKVRRARVALPDVQIRGHDAYRRLIELTCAGEPESTAVAHPCSAAAILAAVEAAEANLIAPVLVGPERKIRQAAQEASKDIAGFRLVHAEHSHDAAAKAVALVRSGETKLLMKGSLHTDELMEAVVSWATGLRTERRISHAYIMDAPGHPAPLIITDAAINIAPTLGEKADIIRNAIDLAHVIGIDEPKVAIL
;
A
#
# COMPACT_ATOMS: atom_id res chain seq x y z
N MET A 1 32.90 -12.10 20.03
CA MET A 1 31.83 -12.70 19.22
C MET A 1 31.42 -14.02 19.86
N ALA A 2 30.47 -14.01 20.81
CA ALA A 2 29.71 -15.17 21.30
C ALA A 2 28.94 -14.75 22.57
N GLU A 3 27.71 -14.24 22.44
CA GLU A 3 26.72 -14.21 23.54
C GLU A 3 25.32 -13.73 23.09
N GLN A 4 25.19 -12.96 22.01
CA GLN A 4 23.91 -12.34 21.57
C GLN A 4 22.86 -13.30 20.98
N GLY A 5 23.10 -14.62 20.98
CA GLY A 5 22.26 -15.60 20.29
C GLY A 5 21.52 -16.59 21.17
N MET A 6 21.64 -16.51 22.50
CA MET A 6 21.01 -17.45 23.44
C MET A 6 20.01 -16.72 24.33
N ILE A 7 18.89 -17.38 24.65
CA ILE A 7 17.96 -16.99 25.71
C ILE A 7 18.08 -17.97 26.87
N GLU A 8 18.10 -17.43 28.09
CA GLU A 8 18.28 -18.18 29.33
C GLU A 8 17.30 -17.69 30.38
N ASN A 9 16.70 -18.62 31.13
CA ASN A 9 15.75 -18.27 32.18
C ASN A 9 16.42 -18.06 33.55
N ARG A 10 15.65 -17.46 34.46
CA ARG A 10 15.89 -17.52 35.90
C ARG A 10 14.83 -18.41 36.53
N THR A 11 15.28 -19.40 37.26
CA THR A 11 14.40 -20.34 37.97
C THR A 11 13.73 -19.65 39.17
N PHE A 12 12.65 -20.23 39.68
CA PHE A 12 11.98 -19.72 40.88
C PHE A 12 12.93 -19.55 42.07
N ALA A 13 13.95 -20.40 42.20
CA ALA A 13 14.94 -20.32 43.27
C ALA A 13 15.91 -19.14 43.08
N GLU A 14 16.26 -18.80 41.84
CA GLU A 14 17.20 -17.72 41.48
C GLU A 14 16.56 -16.33 41.48
N ILE A 15 15.23 -16.24 41.45
CA ILE A 15 14.51 -14.97 41.43
C ILE A 15 14.35 -14.42 42.86
N GLU A 16 14.65 -13.15 43.06
CA GLU A 16 14.52 -12.41 44.31
C GLU A 16 13.51 -11.26 44.18
N ILE A 17 12.91 -10.85 45.30
CA ILE A 17 12.04 -9.68 45.33
C ILE A 17 12.89 -8.44 45.04
N GLY A 18 12.41 -7.58 44.15
CA GLY A 18 13.14 -6.40 43.66
C GLY A 18 13.92 -6.64 42.37
N ASP A 19 14.03 -7.88 41.89
CA ASP A 19 14.59 -8.16 40.57
C ASP A 19 13.80 -7.46 39.48
N THR A 20 14.50 -6.89 38.49
CA THR A 20 13.89 -6.20 37.37
C THR A 20 14.50 -6.61 36.04
N ALA A 21 13.67 -6.56 34.99
CA ALA A 21 14.09 -6.68 33.60
C ALA A 21 13.30 -5.70 32.74
N ARG A 22 13.85 -5.36 31.57
CA ARG A 22 13.22 -4.43 30.64
C ARG A 22 13.62 -4.69 29.20
N ILE A 23 12.75 -4.28 28.29
CA ILE A 23 13.05 -4.12 26.87
C ILE A 23 12.66 -2.71 26.41
N ILE A 24 13.28 -2.27 25.32
CA ILE A 24 13.02 -0.96 24.72
C ILE A 24 12.63 -1.19 23.26
N ARG A 25 11.52 -0.62 22.81
CA ARG A 25 11.08 -0.69 21.41
C ARG A 25 10.45 0.63 20.97
N THR A 26 10.82 1.09 19.78
CA THR A 26 10.19 2.23 19.11
C THR A 26 9.02 1.75 18.27
N LEU A 27 7.85 2.36 18.46
CA LEU A 27 6.67 2.03 17.66
C LEU A 27 6.84 2.54 16.23
N ASN A 28 6.73 1.65 15.27
CA ASN A 28 6.68 1.99 13.85
C ASN A 28 5.33 1.62 13.23
N GLU A 29 5.14 1.98 11.96
CA GLU A 29 3.88 1.78 11.25
C GLU A 29 3.58 0.29 11.01
N GLN A 30 4.61 -0.50 10.71
CA GLN A 30 4.48 -1.95 10.52
C GLN A 30 3.97 -2.62 11.79
N ASP A 31 4.38 -2.17 12.97
CA ASP A 31 3.91 -2.70 14.25
C ASP A 31 2.40 -2.52 14.42
N ILE A 32 1.87 -1.36 14.02
CA ILE A 32 0.43 -1.06 14.07
C ILE A 32 -0.33 -1.96 13.08
N GLN A 33 0.17 -2.06 11.84
CA GLN A 33 -0.44 -2.89 10.81
C GLN A 33 -0.43 -4.39 11.18
N LEU A 34 0.70 -4.91 11.68
CA LEU A 34 0.82 -6.30 12.15
C LEU A 34 -0.09 -6.56 13.34
N PHE A 35 -0.19 -5.63 14.28
CA PHE A 35 -1.07 -5.79 15.43
C PHE A 35 -2.54 -5.77 15.02
N ALA A 36 -2.95 -4.88 14.12
CA ALA A 36 -4.30 -4.87 13.56
C ALA A 36 -4.62 -6.19 12.83
N LEU A 37 -3.67 -6.73 12.07
CA LEU A 37 -3.84 -8.01 11.36
C LEU A 37 -4.05 -9.19 12.32
N VAL A 38 -3.26 -9.26 13.40
CA VAL A 38 -3.33 -10.35 14.38
C VAL A 38 -4.55 -10.20 15.30
N SER A 39 -4.91 -8.98 15.66
CA SER A 39 -6.01 -8.71 16.60
C SER A 39 -7.38 -8.61 15.92
N GLY A 40 -7.44 -8.30 14.63
CA GLY A 40 -8.66 -7.95 13.91
C GLY A 40 -9.19 -6.54 14.24
N ASP A 41 -8.47 -5.76 15.06
CA ASP A 41 -8.87 -4.41 15.45
C ASP A 41 -8.48 -3.39 14.37
N VAL A 42 -9.46 -3.12 13.49
CA VAL A 42 -9.37 -2.15 12.39
C VAL A 42 -9.94 -0.78 12.77
N ASN A 43 -9.99 -0.43 14.06
CA ASN A 43 -10.51 0.86 14.49
C ASN A 43 -9.79 2.01 13.74
N PRO A 44 -10.53 2.93 13.09
CA PRO A 44 -9.95 4.04 12.31
C PRO A 44 -8.95 4.90 13.09
N ALA A 45 -9.08 5.02 14.41
CA ALA A 45 -8.12 5.73 15.26
C ALA A 45 -6.67 5.19 15.20
N HIS A 46 -6.51 3.94 14.73
CA HIS A 46 -5.22 3.26 14.59
C HIS A 46 -4.76 3.14 13.12
N MET A 47 -5.69 3.17 12.16
CA MET A 47 -5.42 2.74 10.78
C MET A 47 -5.64 3.83 9.72
N ASP A 48 -6.28 4.95 10.08
CA ASP A 48 -6.64 6.02 9.15
C ASP A 48 -6.09 7.36 9.68
N ALA A 49 -5.11 7.90 8.95
CA ALA A 49 -4.46 9.15 9.32
C ALA A 49 -5.39 10.37 9.20
N ASP A 50 -6.31 10.37 8.24
CA ASP A 50 -7.26 11.46 8.01
C ASP A 50 -8.36 11.45 9.08
N TYR A 51 -8.84 10.27 9.47
CA TYR A 51 -9.73 10.12 10.62
C TYR A 51 -9.04 10.52 11.92
N ALA A 52 -7.82 10.01 12.17
CA ALA A 52 -7.07 10.28 13.39
C ALA A 52 -6.71 11.77 13.55
N ALA A 53 -6.53 12.51 12.46
CA ALA A 53 -6.29 13.96 12.49
C ALA A 53 -7.52 14.76 13.00
N THR A 54 -8.73 14.24 12.79
CA THR A 54 -9.99 14.84 13.27
C THR A 54 -10.43 14.36 14.65
N ASP A 55 -9.89 13.24 15.11
CA ASP A 55 -10.18 12.64 16.41
C ASP A 55 -9.43 13.34 17.57
N MET A 56 -9.86 13.09 18.80
CA MET A 56 -9.36 13.70 20.04
C MET A 56 -7.83 13.59 20.21
N PHE A 57 -7.20 12.59 19.59
CA PHE A 57 -5.76 12.36 19.67
C PHE A 57 -4.96 13.06 18.58
N ARG A 58 -5.60 13.53 17.49
CA ARG A 58 -5.01 14.27 16.35
C ARG A 58 -3.79 13.62 15.67
N ARG A 59 -3.55 12.33 15.93
CA ARG A 59 -2.46 11.52 15.38
C ARG A 59 -2.78 10.04 15.52
N VAL A 60 -2.18 9.21 14.67
CA VAL A 60 -2.29 7.75 14.77
C VAL A 60 -1.67 7.27 16.08
N ILE A 61 -2.44 6.53 16.87
CA ILE A 61 -2.03 5.94 18.14
C ILE A 61 -1.94 4.41 18.02
N ALA A 62 -1.03 3.76 18.75
CA ALA A 62 -0.98 2.31 18.84
C ALA A 62 -2.19 1.75 19.58
N HIS A 63 -2.54 0.49 19.28
CA HIS A 63 -3.39 -0.32 20.14
C HIS A 63 -2.71 -0.46 21.50
N GLY A 64 -3.39 -0.12 22.60
CA GLY A 64 -2.79 -0.19 23.94
C GLY A 64 -2.19 -1.57 24.27
N MET A 65 -2.80 -2.63 23.74
CA MET A 65 -2.34 -4.02 23.87
C MET A 65 -0.99 -4.30 23.19
N TRP A 66 -0.51 -3.47 22.25
CA TRP A 66 0.85 -3.55 21.74
C TRP A 66 1.87 -3.44 22.88
N GLY A 67 1.66 -2.52 23.83
CA GLY A 67 2.48 -2.40 25.03
C GLY A 67 2.33 -3.58 25.99
N GLY A 68 1.15 -4.20 26.05
CA GLY A 68 0.95 -5.49 26.72
C GLY A 68 1.78 -6.62 26.10
N GLY A 69 1.91 -6.63 24.78
CA GLY A 69 2.81 -7.53 24.04
C GLY A 69 4.29 -7.34 24.43
N LEU A 70 4.73 -6.10 24.69
CA LEU A 70 6.09 -5.84 25.19
C LEU A 70 6.31 -6.43 26.59
N ILE A 71 5.35 -6.29 27.50
CA ILE A 71 5.41 -6.91 28.83
C ILE A 71 5.51 -8.44 28.69
N SER A 72 4.70 -9.02 27.80
CA SER A 72 4.76 -10.45 27.48
C SER A 72 6.15 -10.87 26.98
N ALA A 73 6.79 -10.05 26.14
CA ALA A 73 8.15 -10.33 25.67
C ALA A 73 9.19 -10.28 26.80
N VAL A 74 9.12 -9.30 27.73
CA VAL A 74 10.01 -9.26 28.90
C VAL A 74 9.86 -10.53 29.74
N LEU A 75 8.61 -10.92 30.06
CA LEU A 75 8.34 -12.08 30.90
C LEU A 75 8.78 -13.40 30.26
N GLY A 76 8.57 -13.54 28.95
CA GLY A 76 8.88 -14.76 28.20
C GLY A 76 10.35 -14.91 27.81
N THR A 77 11.13 -13.82 27.77
CA THR A 77 12.51 -13.85 27.26
C THR A 77 13.59 -13.37 28.22
N GLU A 78 13.26 -12.50 29.18
CA GLU A 78 14.25 -11.88 30.08
C GLU A 78 14.05 -12.29 31.54
N LEU A 79 12.84 -12.14 32.10
CA LEU A 79 12.56 -12.46 33.52
C LEU A 79 11.08 -12.84 33.74
N PRO A 80 10.76 -14.10 34.06
CA PRO A 80 11.68 -15.22 34.29
C PRO A 80 12.39 -15.74 33.04
N GLY A 81 11.86 -15.51 31.84
CA GLY A 81 12.41 -16.04 30.60
C GLY A 81 11.85 -17.44 30.24
N PRO A 82 12.57 -18.22 29.40
CA PRO A 82 12.09 -19.49 28.87
C PRO A 82 11.49 -20.46 29.91
N GLY A 83 10.32 -21.02 29.60
CA GLY A 83 9.60 -21.93 30.50
C GLY A 83 8.71 -21.24 31.54
N ALA A 84 8.66 -19.91 31.57
CA ALA A 84 7.65 -19.16 32.29
C ALA A 84 6.24 -19.44 31.75
N ILE A 85 5.26 -19.61 32.64
CA ILE A 85 3.85 -19.72 32.27
C ILE A 85 3.13 -18.46 32.76
N TYR A 86 2.60 -17.69 31.81
CA TYR A 86 1.92 -16.43 32.06
C TYR A 86 0.46 -16.70 32.46
N LEU A 87 0.12 -16.50 33.74
CA LEU A 87 -1.17 -16.90 34.30
C LEU A 87 -2.22 -15.80 34.20
N SER A 88 -1.85 -14.57 34.53
CA SER A 88 -2.75 -13.43 34.48
C SER A 88 -2.00 -12.13 34.26
N GLN A 89 -2.68 -11.17 33.65
CA GLN A 89 -2.18 -9.81 33.44
C GLN A 89 -3.32 -8.81 33.64
N SER A 90 -3.06 -7.77 34.43
CA SER A 90 -3.89 -6.57 34.50
C SER A 90 -3.20 -5.40 33.80
N LEU A 91 -3.93 -4.56 33.09
CA LEU A 91 -3.38 -3.38 32.42
C LEU A 91 -4.27 -2.16 32.65
N ARG A 92 -3.63 -1.02 32.89
CA ARG A 92 -4.24 0.31 32.87
C ARG A 92 -3.49 1.15 31.85
N PHE A 93 -4.20 1.59 30.81
CA PHE A 93 -3.70 2.49 29.79
C PHE A 93 -3.86 3.93 30.27
N ILE A 94 -2.74 4.58 30.61
CA ILE A 94 -2.73 5.89 31.26
C ILE A 94 -2.55 7.00 30.22
N ARG A 95 -1.71 6.76 29.21
CA ARG A 95 -1.44 7.70 28.10
C ARG A 95 -1.38 6.95 26.77
N PRO A 96 -1.76 7.60 25.66
CA PRO A 96 -1.61 7.02 24.34
C PRO A 96 -0.12 6.91 23.96
N VAL A 97 0.20 5.86 23.20
CA VAL A 97 1.51 5.69 22.56
C VAL A 97 1.31 6.02 21.08
N GLY A 98 2.06 7.00 20.57
CA GLY A 98 2.01 7.43 19.17
C GLY A 98 3.11 6.82 18.32
N LEU A 99 2.94 6.91 17.00
CA LEU A 99 3.98 6.53 16.03
C LEU A 99 5.30 7.27 16.34
N GLY A 100 6.41 6.54 16.40
CA GLY A 100 7.73 7.07 16.73
C GLY A 100 8.04 7.14 18.23
N ASP A 101 7.06 6.95 19.13
CA ASP A 101 7.33 6.89 20.56
C ASP A 101 8.19 5.66 20.89
N THR A 102 9.15 5.86 21.81
CA THR A 102 10.05 4.80 22.27
C THR A 102 9.62 4.35 23.65
N ILE A 103 9.14 3.11 23.75
CA ILE A 103 8.60 2.56 24.98
C ILE A 103 9.61 1.64 25.67
N THR A 104 9.89 1.94 26.94
CA THR A 104 10.61 1.06 27.86
C THR A 104 9.59 0.27 28.68
N ALA A 105 9.42 -1.01 28.34
CA ALA A 105 8.58 -1.93 29.10
C ALA A 105 9.44 -2.65 30.15
N SER A 106 9.01 -2.62 31.40
CA SER A 106 9.74 -3.15 32.55
C SER A 106 8.85 -3.95 33.48
N VAL A 107 9.43 -4.96 34.13
CA VAL A 107 8.78 -5.76 35.16
C VAL A 107 9.66 -5.75 36.41
N THR A 108 9.05 -5.74 37.60
CA THR A 108 9.76 -5.82 38.89
C THR A 108 9.08 -6.83 39.78
N VAL A 109 9.83 -7.77 40.36
CA VAL A 109 9.29 -8.78 41.27
C VAL A 109 8.83 -8.13 42.57
N THR A 110 7.55 -8.26 42.89
CA THR A 110 6.96 -7.72 44.12
C THR A 110 6.61 -8.79 45.14
N GLU A 111 6.35 -10.02 44.69
CA GLU A 111 5.92 -11.12 45.57
C GLU A 111 6.37 -12.48 45.02
N LYS A 112 6.67 -13.42 45.92
CA LYS A 112 6.89 -14.84 45.59
C LYS A 112 5.97 -15.71 46.44
N ARG A 113 5.27 -16.63 45.78
CA ARG A 113 4.36 -17.62 46.39
C ARG A 113 4.93 -19.03 46.17
N PRO A 114 5.65 -19.60 47.17
CA PRO A 114 6.40 -20.84 46.99
C PRO A 114 5.54 -22.07 46.68
N GLU A 115 4.35 -22.17 47.26
CA GLU A 115 3.47 -23.35 47.14
C GLU A 115 3.15 -23.74 45.69
N HIS A 116 3.11 -22.75 44.79
CA HIS A 116 2.81 -22.96 43.37
C HIS A 116 3.90 -22.43 42.43
N HIS A 117 5.04 -21.99 42.98
CA HIS A 117 6.12 -21.33 42.25
C HIS A 117 5.65 -20.09 41.47
N ILE A 118 4.71 -19.33 42.04
CA ILE A 118 4.16 -18.13 41.41
C ILE A 118 4.99 -16.92 41.83
N VAL A 119 5.29 -16.05 40.87
CA VAL A 119 5.94 -14.76 41.06
C VAL A 119 5.00 -13.67 40.56
N VAL A 120 4.81 -12.65 41.37
CA VAL A 120 4.00 -11.47 41.02
C VAL A 120 4.93 -10.34 40.62
N PHE A 121 4.61 -9.68 39.52
CA PHE A 121 5.38 -8.57 38.98
C PHE A 121 4.56 -7.29 38.93
N ASP A 122 5.16 -6.17 39.34
CA ASP A 122 4.74 -4.82 38.93
C ASP A 122 5.23 -4.56 37.51
N CYS A 123 4.31 -4.20 36.61
CA CYS A 123 4.59 -3.99 35.20
C CYS A 123 4.40 -2.52 34.83
N ARG A 124 5.40 -1.91 34.18
CA ARG A 124 5.37 -0.50 33.77
C ARG A 124 5.93 -0.31 32.38
N CYS A 125 5.24 0.50 31.59
CA CYS A 125 5.74 1.02 30.33
C CYS A 125 5.92 2.54 30.45
N LEU A 126 7.13 3.02 30.16
CA LEU A 126 7.48 4.44 30.12
C LEU A 126 7.77 4.87 28.69
N ASN A 127 7.42 6.09 28.30
CA ASN A 127 7.88 6.68 27.02
C ASN A 127 9.30 7.28 27.14
N GLN A 128 9.78 7.87 26.05
CA GLN A 128 11.09 8.53 25.97
C GLN A 128 11.28 9.68 26.97
N ASP A 129 10.19 10.32 27.40
CA ASP A 129 10.21 11.43 28.35
C ASP A 129 10.13 10.97 29.81
N GLY A 130 10.03 9.65 30.04
CA GLY A 130 9.87 9.05 31.37
C GLY A 130 8.44 9.03 31.88
N ASP A 131 7.46 9.42 31.07
CA ASP A 131 6.04 9.38 31.44
C ASP A 131 5.50 7.94 31.43
N LEU A 132 4.73 7.62 32.46
CA LEU A 132 4.05 6.33 32.58
C LEU A 132 2.88 6.25 31.58
N VAL A 133 3.00 5.35 30.60
CA VAL A 133 1.97 5.13 29.58
C VAL A 133 1.08 3.94 29.90
N ILE A 134 1.64 2.87 30.47
CA ILE A 134 0.90 1.67 30.88
C ILE A 134 1.40 1.22 32.25
N SER A 135 0.48 0.80 33.11
CA SER A 135 0.80 0.16 34.38
C SER A 135 -0.03 -1.11 34.57
N GLY A 136 0.44 -2.04 35.39
CA GLY A 136 -0.29 -3.27 35.65
C GLY A 136 0.45 -4.24 36.53
N GLN A 137 -0.12 -5.43 36.71
CA GLN A 137 0.51 -6.54 37.40
C GLN A 137 0.38 -7.83 36.61
N ALA A 138 1.44 -8.65 36.66
CA ALA A 138 1.48 -9.99 36.08
C ALA A 138 1.61 -11.04 37.17
N GLU A 139 0.90 -12.16 37.02
CA GLU A 139 1.21 -13.39 37.76
C GLU A 139 1.81 -14.41 36.80
N VAL A 140 2.99 -14.92 37.15
CA VAL A 140 3.75 -15.86 36.33
C VAL A 140 4.19 -17.03 37.17
N LYS A 141 3.94 -18.25 36.70
CA LYS A 141 4.57 -19.44 37.26
C LYS A 141 5.99 -19.53 36.72
N ALA A 142 6.97 -19.34 37.60
CA ALA A 142 8.37 -19.36 37.21
C ALA A 142 8.86 -20.81 37.01
N PRO A 143 9.80 -21.04 36.07
CA PRO A 143 10.36 -22.36 35.83
C PRO A 143 11.18 -22.84 37.03
N THR A 144 11.20 -24.15 37.29
CA THR A 144 12.06 -24.76 38.32
C THR A 144 13.36 -25.33 37.75
N GLU A 145 13.42 -25.50 36.44
CA GLU A 145 14.57 -26.04 35.73
C GLU A 145 15.22 -24.96 34.86
N LYS A 146 16.54 -25.01 34.78
CA LYS A 146 17.32 -24.09 33.97
C LYS A 146 17.15 -24.44 32.49
N VAL A 147 16.75 -23.45 31.69
CA VAL A 147 16.58 -23.59 30.25
C VAL A 147 17.46 -22.56 29.56
N ARG A 148 18.34 -23.05 28.70
CA ARG A 148 19.20 -22.24 27.82
C ARG A 148 19.08 -22.75 26.39
N ARG A 149 18.65 -21.89 25.48
CA ARG A 149 18.38 -22.24 24.07
C ARG A 149 18.82 -21.11 23.15
N ALA A 150 19.09 -21.43 21.89
CA ALA A 150 19.32 -20.41 20.88
C ALA A 150 18.04 -19.58 20.67
N ARG A 151 18.20 -18.26 20.53
CA ARG A 151 17.10 -17.36 20.17
C ARG A 151 16.68 -17.68 18.73
N VAL A 152 15.39 -17.98 18.55
CA VAL A 152 14.82 -18.20 17.22
C VAL A 152 14.68 -16.84 16.55
N ALA A 153 15.24 -16.70 15.34
CA ALA A 153 15.00 -15.53 14.51
C ALA A 153 13.55 -15.54 14.05
N LEU A 154 12.87 -14.40 14.18
CA LEU A 154 11.52 -14.24 13.62
C LEU A 154 11.61 -14.22 12.08
N PRO A 155 10.57 -14.72 11.39
CA PRO A 155 10.53 -14.65 9.94
C PRO A 155 10.43 -13.20 9.46
N ASP A 156 10.98 -12.92 8.27
CA ASP A 156 10.73 -11.66 7.57
C ASP A 156 9.26 -11.61 7.12
N VAL A 157 8.55 -10.54 7.48
CA VAL A 157 7.14 -10.33 7.11
C VAL A 157 7.05 -9.15 6.14
N GLN A 158 6.40 -9.36 5.00
CA GLN A 158 6.06 -8.30 4.05
C GLN A 158 4.56 -8.04 4.07
N ILE A 159 4.16 -6.83 4.47
CA ILE A 159 2.79 -6.34 4.37
C ILE A 159 2.64 -5.68 2.99
N ARG A 160 1.62 -6.09 2.23
CA ARG A 160 1.38 -5.60 0.86
C ARG A 160 0.25 -4.57 0.86
N GLY A 161 0.57 -3.32 0.54
CA GLY A 161 -0.39 -2.31 0.08
C GLY A 161 -0.32 -2.18 -1.44
N HIS A 162 -1.46 -1.95 -2.11
CA HIS A 162 -1.51 -1.62 -3.54
C HIS A 162 -1.40 -0.10 -3.75
N ASP A 163 -0.39 0.52 -3.14
CA ASP A 163 -0.35 1.98 -3.00
C ASP A 163 0.20 2.69 -4.25
N ALA A 164 0.92 1.98 -5.13
CA ALA A 164 1.57 2.60 -6.28
C ALA A 164 0.56 3.14 -7.31
N TYR A 165 -0.49 2.37 -7.63
CA TYR A 165 -1.53 2.85 -8.56
C TYR A 165 -2.39 3.95 -7.94
N ARG A 166 -2.67 3.86 -6.62
CA ARG A 166 -3.38 4.90 -5.89
C ARG A 166 -2.63 6.23 -5.96
N ARG A 167 -1.30 6.22 -5.75
CA ARG A 167 -0.46 7.41 -5.89
C ARG A 167 -0.53 8.03 -7.29
N LEU A 168 -0.53 7.21 -8.35
CA LEU A 168 -0.66 7.72 -9.72
C LEU A 168 -2.02 8.38 -9.96
N ILE A 169 -3.10 7.81 -9.42
CA ILE A 169 -4.44 8.40 -9.48
C ILE A 169 -4.47 9.73 -8.71
N GLU A 170 -3.94 9.75 -7.49
CA GLU A 170 -3.86 10.96 -6.65
C GLU A 170 -3.10 12.11 -7.31
N LEU A 171 -2.01 11.81 -8.04
CA LEU A 171 -1.26 12.81 -8.82
C LEU A 171 -2.14 13.52 -9.88
N THR A 172 -3.19 12.85 -10.36
CA THR A 172 -4.08 13.39 -11.38
C THR A 172 -5.35 14.04 -10.81
N CYS A 173 -5.78 13.64 -9.60
CA CYS A 173 -7.02 14.13 -8.99
C CYS A 173 -7.02 15.64 -8.67
N ALA A 174 -5.85 16.29 -8.56
CA ALA A 174 -5.76 17.72 -8.32
C ALA A 174 -5.98 18.60 -9.58
N GLY A 175 -5.99 17.99 -10.77
CA GLY A 175 -6.10 18.69 -12.05
C GLY A 175 -7.53 18.80 -12.60
N GLU A 176 -7.70 19.58 -13.65
CA GLU A 176 -8.90 19.50 -14.50
C GLU A 176 -8.86 18.22 -15.34
N PRO A 177 -10.00 17.53 -15.52
CA PRO A 177 -10.06 16.27 -16.26
C PRO A 177 -9.70 16.51 -17.74
N GLU A 178 -8.83 15.66 -18.29
CA GLU A 178 -8.35 15.87 -19.66
C GLU A 178 -9.36 15.39 -20.71
N SER A 179 -9.59 16.25 -21.71
CA SER A 179 -10.50 15.95 -22.82
C SER A 179 -10.06 14.70 -23.59
N THR A 180 -10.92 13.68 -23.64
CA THR A 180 -10.56 12.34 -24.13
C THR A 180 -11.53 11.85 -25.18
N ALA A 181 -11.06 11.65 -26.42
CA ALA A 181 -11.84 11.00 -27.46
C ALA A 181 -11.88 9.48 -27.23
N VAL A 182 -13.05 8.96 -26.85
CA VAL A 182 -13.27 7.51 -26.69
C VAL A 182 -13.75 6.94 -28.02
N ALA A 183 -12.88 6.22 -28.71
CA ALA A 183 -13.16 5.64 -30.02
C ALA A 183 -14.01 4.37 -29.90
N HIS A 184 -15.20 4.38 -30.51
CA HIS A 184 -16.12 3.25 -30.60
C HIS A 184 -16.47 2.55 -29.26
N PRO A 185 -17.01 3.25 -28.24
CA PRO A 185 -17.43 2.64 -26.98
C PRO A 185 -18.81 1.96 -27.15
N CYS A 186 -18.87 0.87 -27.91
CA CYS A 186 -20.12 0.18 -28.26
C CYS A 186 -20.33 -1.13 -27.48
N SER A 187 -19.70 -1.26 -26.31
CA SER A 187 -19.93 -2.36 -25.35
C SER A 187 -20.16 -1.80 -23.95
N ALA A 188 -20.91 -2.53 -23.12
CA ALA A 188 -21.17 -2.14 -21.74
C ALA A 188 -19.87 -1.88 -20.95
N ALA A 189 -18.86 -2.74 -21.10
CA ALA A 189 -17.57 -2.59 -20.43
C ALA A 189 -16.82 -1.31 -20.85
N ALA A 190 -16.87 -0.94 -22.13
CA ALA A 190 -16.21 0.28 -22.62
C ALA A 190 -16.91 1.55 -22.11
N ILE A 191 -18.24 1.55 -22.07
CA ILE A 191 -19.00 2.67 -21.49
C ILE A 191 -18.77 2.77 -19.99
N LEU A 192 -18.83 1.64 -19.27
CA LEU A 192 -18.59 1.60 -17.83
C LEU A 192 -17.23 2.23 -17.49
N ALA A 193 -16.16 1.80 -18.17
CA ALA A 193 -14.81 2.33 -17.96
C ALA A 193 -14.71 3.84 -18.24
N ALA A 194 -15.31 4.33 -19.32
CA ALA A 194 -15.29 5.77 -19.65
C ALA A 194 -16.07 6.61 -18.65
N VAL A 195 -17.22 6.11 -18.18
CA VAL A 195 -18.06 6.82 -17.19
C VAL A 195 -17.39 6.82 -15.82
N GLU A 196 -16.86 5.70 -15.34
CA GLU A 196 -16.17 5.63 -14.05
C GLU A 196 -14.92 6.52 -14.03
N ALA A 197 -14.15 6.57 -15.12
CA ALA A 197 -13.02 7.48 -15.24
C ALA A 197 -13.45 8.96 -15.21
N ALA A 198 -14.62 9.30 -15.77
CA ALA A 198 -15.18 10.65 -15.70
C ALA A 198 -15.72 10.99 -14.29
N GLU A 199 -16.41 10.05 -13.65
CA GLU A 199 -16.90 10.17 -12.26
C GLU A 199 -15.73 10.35 -11.28
N ALA A 200 -14.57 9.73 -11.55
CA ALA A 200 -13.33 9.90 -10.80
C ALA A 200 -12.54 11.18 -11.16
N ASN A 201 -13.09 12.07 -12.01
CA ASN A 201 -12.46 13.30 -12.48
C ASN A 201 -11.11 13.09 -13.21
N LEU A 202 -10.93 11.94 -13.86
CA LEU A 202 -9.69 11.63 -14.59
C LEU A 202 -9.75 12.10 -16.04
N ILE A 203 -10.93 12.01 -16.67
CA ILE A 203 -11.13 12.36 -18.08
C ILE A 203 -12.44 13.10 -18.30
N ALA A 204 -12.47 13.94 -19.33
CA ALA A 204 -13.69 14.53 -19.88
C ALA A 204 -14.01 13.84 -21.23
N PRO A 205 -14.86 12.80 -21.25
CA PRO A 205 -14.99 11.93 -22.41
C PRO A 205 -15.85 12.56 -23.53
N VAL A 206 -15.38 12.38 -24.76
CA VAL A 206 -16.11 12.61 -26.01
C VAL A 206 -16.31 11.24 -26.67
N LEU A 207 -17.56 10.77 -26.75
CA LEU A 207 -17.89 9.44 -27.24
C LEU A 207 -18.03 9.45 -28.77
N VAL A 208 -17.14 8.76 -29.47
CA VAL A 208 -17.11 8.76 -30.94
C VAL A 208 -17.59 7.40 -31.47
N GLY A 209 -18.72 7.35 -32.17
CA GLY A 209 -19.24 6.08 -32.66
C GLY A 209 -20.69 6.11 -33.16
N PRO A 210 -21.25 4.96 -33.54
CA PRO A 210 -22.65 4.84 -33.91
C PRO A 210 -23.55 5.12 -32.71
N GLU A 211 -24.24 6.26 -32.74
CA GLU A 211 -25.03 6.77 -31.61
C GLU A 211 -25.99 5.73 -31.02
N ARG A 212 -26.70 4.99 -31.88
CA ARG A 212 -27.62 3.92 -31.46
C ARG A 212 -26.90 2.85 -30.62
N LYS A 213 -25.69 2.45 -31.02
CA LYS A 213 -24.91 1.42 -30.33
C LYS A 213 -24.33 1.93 -29.00
N ILE A 214 -23.88 3.18 -28.97
CA ILE A 214 -23.38 3.84 -27.74
C ILE A 214 -24.50 3.91 -26.70
N ARG A 215 -25.70 4.38 -27.10
CA ARG A 215 -26.86 4.47 -26.20
C ARG A 215 -27.31 3.10 -25.69
N GLN A 216 -27.30 2.09 -26.56
CA GLN A 216 -27.59 0.71 -26.17
C GLN A 216 -26.57 0.19 -25.13
N ALA A 217 -25.26 0.39 -25.40
CA ALA A 217 -24.20 -0.03 -24.48
C ALA A 217 -24.28 0.69 -23.12
N ALA A 218 -24.68 1.96 -23.09
CA ALA A 218 -24.91 2.70 -21.85
C ALA A 218 -26.10 2.15 -21.06
N GLN A 219 -27.19 1.76 -21.74
CA GLN A 219 -28.32 1.10 -21.11
C GLN A 219 -27.92 -0.26 -20.51
N GLU A 220 -27.16 -1.06 -21.26
CA GLU A 220 -26.63 -2.35 -20.78
C GLU A 220 -25.69 -2.16 -19.56
N ALA A 221 -24.89 -1.10 -19.54
CA ALA A 221 -24.03 -0.73 -18.42
C ALA A 221 -24.77 -0.07 -17.24
N SER A 222 -26.06 0.26 -17.40
CA SER A 222 -26.82 1.07 -16.42
C SER A 222 -26.15 2.39 -16.05
N LYS A 223 -25.52 3.05 -17.03
CA LYS A 223 -24.82 4.35 -16.86
C LYS A 223 -25.52 5.46 -17.64
N ASP A 224 -25.59 6.65 -17.04
CA ASP A 224 -26.04 7.85 -17.74
C ASP A 224 -24.88 8.46 -18.53
N ILE A 225 -25.16 8.82 -19.78
CA ILE A 225 -24.20 9.45 -20.71
C ILE A 225 -24.73 10.78 -21.27
N ALA A 226 -25.85 11.29 -20.77
CA ALA A 226 -26.47 12.52 -21.30
C ALA A 226 -25.55 13.75 -21.19
N GLY A 227 -24.65 13.77 -20.20
CA GLY A 227 -23.67 14.83 -20.01
C GLY A 227 -22.46 14.79 -20.95
N PHE A 228 -22.29 13.73 -21.75
CA PHE A 228 -21.12 13.58 -22.61
C PHE A 228 -21.40 14.03 -24.05
N ARG A 229 -20.37 14.61 -24.71
CA ARG A 229 -20.46 14.95 -26.13
C ARG A 229 -20.42 13.67 -26.96
N LEU A 230 -21.41 13.47 -27.84
CA LEU A 230 -21.42 12.39 -28.81
C LEU A 230 -21.00 12.91 -30.19
N VAL A 231 -20.09 12.19 -30.85
CA VAL A 231 -19.69 12.42 -32.23
C VAL A 231 -20.11 11.22 -33.06
N HIS A 232 -21.02 11.45 -34.00
CA HIS A 232 -21.55 10.39 -34.85
C HIS A 232 -20.46 9.80 -35.77
N ALA A 233 -20.36 8.48 -35.75
CA ALA A 233 -19.60 7.71 -36.74
C ALA A 233 -20.39 6.51 -37.22
N GLU A 234 -20.20 6.11 -38.48
CA GLU A 234 -21.02 5.07 -39.12
C GLU A 234 -20.66 3.66 -38.61
N HIS A 235 -19.37 3.40 -38.46
CA HIS A 235 -18.81 2.12 -38.02
C HIS A 235 -17.48 2.34 -37.27
N SER A 236 -16.78 1.26 -36.93
CA SER A 236 -15.60 1.30 -36.08
C SER A 236 -14.40 2.03 -36.69
N HIS A 237 -14.10 1.79 -37.97
CA HIS A 237 -13.01 2.48 -38.67
C HIS A 237 -13.28 4.00 -38.81
N ASP A 238 -14.52 4.41 -39.10
CA ASP A 238 -14.91 5.83 -39.14
C ASP A 238 -14.81 6.46 -37.74
N ALA A 239 -15.18 5.72 -36.69
CA ALA A 239 -15.03 6.17 -35.31
C ALA A 239 -13.56 6.37 -34.92
N ALA A 240 -12.67 5.46 -35.31
CA ALA A 240 -11.23 5.59 -35.10
C ALA A 240 -10.67 6.83 -35.83
N ALA A 241 -11.01 7.00 -37.10
CA ALA A 241 -10.55 8.15 -37.90
C ALA A 241 -11.03 9.49 -37.34
N LYS A 242 -12.30 9.58 -36.92
CA LYS A 242 -12.87 10.79 -36.30
C LYS A 242 -12.26 11.07 -34.93
N ALA A 243 -12.07 10.05 -34.09
CA ALA A 243 -11.43 10.22 -32.79
C ALA A 243 -9.98 10.72 -32.94
N VAL A 244 -9.22 10.15 -33.87
CA VAL A 244 -7.87 10.63 -34.22
C VAL A 244 -7.91 12.07 -34.75
N ALA A 245 -8.90 12.42 -35.57
CA ALA A 245 -9.04 13.78 -36.08
C ALA A 245 -9.31 14.82 -34.98
N LEU A 246 -10.13 14.48 -33.97
CA LEU A 246 -10.38 15.33 -32.80
C LEU A 246 -9.11 15.57 -31.97
N VAL A 247 -8.27 14.54 -31.83
CA VAL A 247 -6.98 14.68 -31.14
C VAL A 247 -6.01 15.52 -31.96
N ARG A 248 -5.94 15.27 -33.26
CA ARG A 248 -5.07 16.03 -34.18
C ARG A 248 -5.46 17.50 -34.31
N SER A 249 -6.75 17.83 -34.21
CA SER A 249 -7.24 19.22 -34.22
C SER A 249 -7.05 19.95 -32.89
N GLY A 250 -6.72 19.24 -31.81
CA GLY A 250 -6.63 19.77 -30.45
C GLY A 250 -7.97 19.96 -29.76
N GLU A 251 -9.09 19.50 -30.36
CA GLU A 251 -10.40 19.49 -29.70
C GLU A 251 -10.45 18.52 -28.51
N THR A 252 -9.67 17.44 -28.58
CA THR A 252 -9.42 16.53 -27.47
C THR A 252 -7.91 16.34 -27.31
N LYS A 253 -7.43 16.06 -26.10
CA LYS A 253 -6.00 15.83 -25.85
C LYS A 253 -5.63 14.35 -25.83
N LEU A 254 -6.53 13.48 -25.39
CA LEU A 254 -6.28 12.05 -25.23
C LEU A 254 -7.12 11.23 -26.19
N LEU A 255 -6.58 10.08 -26.61
CA LEU A 255 -7.27 9.06 -27.37
C LEU A 255 -7.43 7.82 -26.51
N MET A 256 -8.65 7.32 -26.37
CA MET A 256 -8.96 6.10 -25.63
C MET A 256 -9.62 5.07 -26.55
N LYS A 257 -9.13 3.83 -26.53
CA LYS A 257 -9.79 2.72 -27.22
C LYS A 257 -11.06 2.32 -26.49
N GLY A 258 -12.17 2.26 -27.21
CA GLY A 258 -13.40 1.59 -26.75
C GLY A 258 -13.40 0.10 -27.10
N SER A 259 -14.48 -0.37 -27.72
CA SER A 259 -14.72 -1.80 -27.98
C SER A 259 -14.30 -2.27 -29.37
N LEU A 260 -13.68 -1.41 -30.19
CA LEU A 260 -13.13 -1.81 -31.49
C LEU A 260 -11.84 -2.64 -31.35
N HIS A 261 -11.48 -3.34 -32.42
CA HIS A 261 -10.26 -4.13 -32.46
C HIS A 261 -9.03 -3.20 -32.52
N THR A 262 -7.89 -3.64 -31.97
CA THR A 262 -6.73 -2.75 -31.76
C THR A 262 -6.07 -2.34 -33.07
N ASP A 263 -6.07 -3.22 -34.08
CA ASP A 263 -5.61 -2.92 -35.44
C ASP A 263 -6.41 -1.79 -36.09
N GLU A 264 -7.75 -1.78 -35.96
CA GLU A 264 -8.61 -0.73 -36.52
C GLU A 264 -8.28 0.65 -35.95
N LEU A 265 -8.02 0.73 -34.63
CA LEU A 265 -7.59 1.99 -34.01
C LEU A 265 -6.18 2.36 -34.46
N MET A 266 -5.26 1.39 -34.44
CA MET A 266 -3.86 1.63 -34.76
C MET A 266 -3.66 2.04 -36.21
N GLU A 267 -4.44 1.51 -37.16
CA GLU A 267 -4.42 1.93 -38.56
C GLU A 267 -4.67 3.44 -38.69
N ALA A 268 -5.66 3.97 -37.98
CA ALA A 268 -5.94 5.40 -37.95
C ALA A 268 -4.81 6.20 -37.27
N VAL A 269 -4.30 5.71 -36.14
CA VAL A 269 -3.24 6.37 -35.35
C VAL A 269 -1.92 6.46 -36.13
N VAL A 270 -1.53 5.39 -36.84
CA VAL A 270 -0.24 5.31 -37.55
C VAL A 270 -0.29 5.80 -38.99
N SER A 271 -1.42 6.35 -39.44
CA SER A 271 -1.56 6.96 -40.76
C SER A 271 -0.57 8.12 -40.95
N TRP A 272 0.11 8.15 -42.10
CA TRP A 272 1.04 9.24 -42.45
C TRP A 272 0.32 10.54 -42.79
N ALA A 273 -0.84 10.46 -43.44
CA ALA A 273 -1.58 11.64 -43.89
C ALA A 273 -2.46 12.21 -42.77
N THR A 274 -2.97 11.35 -41.89
CA THR A 274 -4.05 11.69 -40.97
C THR A 274 -3.87 11.19 -39.54
N GLY A 275 -2.76 10.53 -39.21
CA GLY A 275 -2.54 9.94 -37.89
C GLY A 275 -2.01 10.92 -36.84
N LEU A 276 -1.49 10.33 -35.77
CA LEU A 276 -0.87 10.99 -34.61
C LEU A 276 0.64 10.69 -34.52
N ARG A 277 1.25 10.36 -35.65
CA ARG A 277 2.67 10.03 -35.71
C ARG A 277 3.51 11.24 -35.33
N THR A 278 4.62 10.98 -34.66
CA THR A 278 5.70 11.94 -34.43
C THR A 278 6.95 11.49 -35.19
N GLU A 279 8.06 12.18 -34.97
CA GLU A 279 9.39 11.78 -35.45
C GLU A 279 9.92 10.49 -34.79
N ARG A 280 9.35 10.09 -33.65
CA ARG A 280 9.76 8.89 -32.90
C ARG A 280 8.84 7.71 -33.17
N ARG A 281 9.41 6.51 -33.04
CA ARG A 281 8.64 5.26 -33.08
C ARG A 281 7.59 5.24 -31.94
N ILE A 282 6.32 4.99 -32.28
CA ILE A 282 5.26 4.75 -31.29
C ILE A 282 5.57 3.45 -30.54
N SER A 283 5.39 3.46 -29.22
CA SER A 283 5.70 2.32 -28.35
C SER A 283 4.65 2.11 -27.27
N HIS A 284 4.52 0.87 -26.79
CA HIS A 284 3.66 0.52 -25.67
C HIS A 284 4.46 0.43 -24.36
N ALA A 285 3.90 0.89 -23.25
CA ALA A 285 4.51 0.80 -21.92
C ALA A 285 3.53 0.19 -20.90
N TYR A 286 3.94 -0.90 -20.23
CA TYR A 286 3.27 -1.37 -19.01
C TYR A 286 3.87 -0.66 -17.80
N ILE A 287 3.02 -0.08 -16.96
CA ILE A 287 3.40 0.41 -15.63
C ILE A 287 3.01 -0.69 -14.64
N MET A 288 4.00 -1.30 -13.99
CA MET A 288 3.81 -2.43 -13.08
C MET A 288 4.19 -2.05 -11.65
N ASP A 289 3.24 -2.25 -10.74
CA ASP A 289 3.52 -2.27 -9.31
C ASP A 289 4.12 -3.64 -8.92
N ALA A 290 5.43 -3.67 -8.67
CA ALA A 290 6.19 -4.88 -8.42
C ALA A 290 6.49 -5.03 -6.91
N PRO A 291 6.14 -6.18 -6.29
CA PRO A 291 6.38 -6.38 -4.85
C PRO A 291 7.85 -6.18 -4.46
N GLY A 292 8.08 -5.39 -3.42
CA GLY A 292 9.42 -5.09 -2.91
C GLY A 292 10.21 -4.07 -3.73
N HIS A 293 9.62 -3.50 -4.79
CA HIS A 293 10.23 -2.41 -5.55
C HIS A 293 9.63 -1.06 -5.10
N PRO A 294 10.46 -0.05 -4.78
CA PRO A 294 9.98 1.20 -4.18
C PRO A 294 9.24 2.14 -5.17
N ALA A 295 9.27 1.84 -6.47
CA ALA A 295 8.65 2.62 -7.53
C ALA A 295 8.05 1.70 -8.60
N PRO A 296 7.07 2.15 -9.40
CA PRO A 296 6.56 1.36 -10.53
C PRO A 296 7.67 1.02 -11.52
N LEU A 297 7.63 -0.20 -12.06
CA LEU A 297 8.48 -0.62 -13.17
C LEU A 297 7.79 -0.32 -14.49
N ILE A 298 8.55 0.21 -15.46
CA ILE A 298 8.07 0.41 -16.82
C ILE A 298 8.64 -0.68 -17.72
N ILE A 299 7.78 -1.49 -18.34
CA ILE A 299 8.17 -2.52 -19.31
C ILE A 299 7.70 -2.11 -20.71
N THR A 300 8.64 -1.96 -21.64
CA THR A 300 8.40 -1.56 -23.02
C THR A 300 9.37 -2.27 -23.99
N ASP A 301 9.00 -2.64 -25.23
CA ASP A 301 7.67 -2.65 -25.83
C ASP A 301 7.12 -4.08 -25.85
N ALA A 302 5.94 -4.28 -25.28
CA ALA A 302 5.33 -5.60 -25.09
C ALA A 302 4.09 -5.85 -25.97
N ALA A 303 3.71 -4.92 -26.85
CA ALA A 303 2.44 -5.01 -27.58
C ALA A 303 2.47 -4.52 -29.03
N ILE A 304 3.33 -3.56 -29.39
CA ILE A 304 3.29 -2.89 -30.70
C ILE A 304 4.47 -3.32 -31.57
N ASN A 305 5.69 -3.26 -31.04
CA ASN A 305 6.91 -3.45 -31.84
C ASN A 305 7.45 -4.88 -31.72
N ILE A 306 7.25 -5.70 -32.76
CA ILE A 306 7.62 -7.13 -32.77
C ILE A 306 9.14 -7.36 -32.74
N ALA A 307 9.88 -6.66 -33.62
CA ALA A 307 11.33 -6.82 -33.75
C ALA A 307 12.00 -5.48 -34.09
N PRO A 308 12.07 -4.54 -33.13
CA PRO A 308 12.57 -3.19 -33.38
C PRO A 308 14.07 -3.21 -33.70
N THR A 309 14.46 -2.40 -34.68
CA THR A 309 15.86 -2.08 -35.00
C THR A 309 16.52 -1.29 -33.86
N LEU A 310 17.85 -1.10 -33.91
CA LEU A 310 18.57 -0.32 -32.89
C LEU A 310 18.04 1.12 -32.76
N GLY A 311 17.74 1.77 -33.89
CA GLY A 311 17.16 3.12 -33.89
C GLY A 311 15.78 3.15 -33.25
N GLU A 312 14.92 2.18 -33.58
CA GLU A 312 13.58 2.07 -33.00
C GLU A 312 13.64 1.73 -31.50
N LYS A 313 14.57 0.88 -31.06
CA LYS A 313 14.82 0.63 -29.63
C LYS A 313 15.22 1.91 -28.89
N ALA A 314 16.04 2.75 -29.50
CA ALA A 314 16.41 4.04 -28.89
C ALA A 314 15.19 4.95 -28.71
N ASP A 315 14.27 5.00 -29.69
CA ASP A 315 13.03 5.76 -29.56
C ASP A 315 12.10 5.19 -28.49
N ILE A 316 11.92 3.87 -28.46
CA ILE A 316 11.12 3.17 -27.44
C ILE A 316 11.65 3.50 -26.03
N ILE A 317 12.97 3.46 -25.82
CA ILE A 317 13.60 3.80 -24.54
C ILE A 317 13.37 5.28 -24.19
N ARG A 318 13.53 6.21 -25.14
CA ARG A 318 13.28 7.64 -24.88
C ARG A 318 11.83 7.90 -24.49
N ASN A 319 10.87 7.27 -25.16
CA ASN A 319 9.45 7.39 -24.79
C ASN A 319 9.19 6.90 -23.36
N ALA A 320 9.81 5.78 -22.95
CA ALA A 320 9.68 5.28 -21.58
C ALA A 320 10.36 6.16 -20.54
N ILE A 321 11.52 6.76 -20.87
CA ILE A 321 12.18 7.75 -20.02
C ILE A 321 11.29 8.99 -19.85
N ASP A 322 10.72 9.51 -20.93
CA ASP A 322 9.82 10.67 -20.87
C ASP A 322 8.58 10.35 -20.03
N LEU A 323 8.00 9.15 -20.18
CA LEU A 323 6.90 8.68 -19.31
C LEU A 323 7.33 8.57 -17.85
N ALA A 324 8.53 8.06 -17.57
CA ALA A 324 9.06 7.92 -16.22
C ALA A 324 9.17 9.28 -15.51
N HIS A 325 9.68 10.30 -16.21
CA HIS A 325 9.73 11.67 -15.68
C HIS A 325 8.33 12.22 -15.40
N VAL A 326 7.36 11.98 -16.29
CA VAL A 326 5.97 12.42 -16.09
C VAL A 326 5.34 11.82 -14.83
N ILE A 327 5.66 10.56 -14.50
CA ILE A 327 5.16 9.90 -13.29
C ILE A 327 6.04 10.12 -12.05
N GLY A 328 7.00 11.05 -12.10
CA GLY A 328 7.79 11.48 -10.95
C GLY A 328 9.04 10.64 -10.65
N ILE A 329 9.60 9.95 -11.66
CA ILE A 329 10.89 9.26 -11.55
C ILE A 329 11.97 10.15 -12.17
N ASP A 330 12.69 10.92 -11.36
CA ASP A 330 13.67 11.92 -11.82
C ASP A 330 14.89 11.31 -12.55
N GLU A 331 15.36 10.15 -12.10
CA GLU A 331 16.52 9.46 -12.68
C GLU A 331 16.15 8.02 -13.07
N PRO A 332 15.45 7.82 -14.20
CA PRO A 332 15.01 6.50 -14.62
C PRO A 332 16.20 5.63 -15.04
N LYS A 333 16.35 4.49 -14.36
CA LYS A 333 17.39 3.49 -14.66
C LYS A 333 16.86 2.50 -15.68
N VAL A 334 17.48 2.47 -16.86
CA VAL A 334 17.05 1.63 -17.97
C VAL A 334 17.90 0.35 -18.03
N ALA A 335 17.24 -0.80 -18.07
CA ALA A 335 17.85 -2.08 -18.37
C ALA A 335 17.39 -2.55 -19.76
N ILE A 336 18.35 -2.93 -20.61
CA ILE A 336 18.07 -3.54 -21.92
C ILE A 336 18.16 -5.06 -21.73
N LEU A 337 17.01 -5.74 -21.77
CA LEU A 337 16.88 -7.18 -21.60
C LEU A 337 17.17 -7.95 -22.91
#